data_AF-A0A850KDR9-F1
#
_entry.id   AF-A0A850KDR9-F1
#
_cell.length_a   1.000
_cell.length_b   1.000
_cell.length_c   1.000
_cell.angle_alpha   90.00
_cell.angle_beta   90.00
_cell.angle_gamma   90.00
#
_symmetry.space_group_name_H-M   'P 1'
#
loop_
_entity.id
_entity.type
_entity.pdbx_description
1 polymer ?
#
loop_
_entity_poly.entity_id
_entity_poly.type
_entity_poly.pdbx_seq_one_letter_code
_entity_poly.pdbx_strand_id
1 'polypeptide(L)' 'MATVIETATDLYLKHGLKKANIIAFHNLQTAPEPTESDFWLHVINAITSLDIFGTAEVDYTQHIN' A
#
# COMPACT_ATOMS: atom_id res chain seq x y z
N MET A 1 -9.88 -1.65 -8.03
CA MET A 1 -9.46 -1.34 -6.65
C MET A 1 -8.70 -2.48 -5.96
N ALA A 2 -9.15 -3.74 -6.01
CA ALA A 2 -8.50 -4.85 -5.28
C ALA A 2 -6.98 -5.01 -5.56
N THR A 3 -6.57 -4.92 -6.82
CA THR A 3 -5.16 -5.05 -7.25
C THR A 3 -4.22 -3.99 -6.65
N VAL A 4 -4.71 -2.79 -6.38
CA VAL A 4 -3.92 -1.71 -5.75
C VAL A 4 -3.58 -2.07 -4.30
N ILE A 5 -4.59 -2.59 -3.57
CA ILE A 5 -4.45 -2.95 -2.16
C ILE A 5 -3.47 -4.12 -2.00
N GLU A 6 -3.56 -5.12 -2.87
CA GLU A 6 -2.61 -6.24 -2.92
C GLU A 6 -1.18 -5.73 -3.16
N THR A 7 -0.98 -4.88 -4.18
CA THR A 7 0.34 -4.32 -4.51
C THR A 7 0.92 -3.48 -3.36
N ALA A 8 0.10 -2.64 -2.73
CA ALA A 8 0.51 -1.83 -1.58
C ALA A 8 0.93 -2.72 -0.39
N THR A 9 0.15 -3.77 -0.12
CA THR A 9 0.41 -4.73 0.95
C THR A 9 1.69 -5.53 0.67
N ASP A 10 1.88 -6.00 -0.56
CA ASP A 10 3.07 -6.76 -0.96
C ASP A 10 4.35 -5.92 -0.82
N LEU A 11 4.31 -4.66 -1.29
CA LEU A 11 5.44 -3.74 -1.12
C LEU A 11 5.75 -3.49 0.35
N TYR A 12 4.71 -3.29 1.17
CA TYR A 12 4.86 -3.11 2.61
C TYR A 12 5.47 -4.35 3.28
N LEU A 13 4.92 -5.55 3.06
CA LEU A 13 5.41 -6.78 3.68
C LEU A 13 6.85 -7.10 3.27
N LYS A 14 7.23 -6.79 2.03
CA LYS A 14 8.56 -7.10 1.49
C LYS A 14 9.63 -6.08 1.88
N HIS A 15 9.28 -4.79 2.01
CA HIS A 15 10.27 -3.72 2.13
C HIS A 15 10.09 -2.83 3.37
N GLY A 16 8.95 -2.93 4.07
CA GLY A 16 8.54 -2.02 5.12
C GLY A 16 8.04 -0.67 4.60
N LEU A 17 7.27 0.05 5.42
CA LEU A 17 6.52 1.26 5.01
C LEU A 17 7.38 2.31 4.30
N LYS A 18 8.52 2.68 4.90
CA LYS A 18 9.41 3.71 4.35
C LYS A 18 9.92 3.37 2.95
N LYS A 19 10.36 2.13 2.72
CA LYS A 19 10.88 1.72 1.41
C LYS A 19 9.77 1.47 0.40
N ALA A 20 8.63 0.93 0.83
CA ALA A 20 7.46 0.75 -0.01
C ALA A 20 6.99 2.07 -0.63
N ASN A 21 6.89 3.13 0.18
CA ASN A 21 6.54 4.48 -0.30
C ASN A 21 7.56 5.05 -1.30
N ILE A 22 8.86 4.86 -1.05
CA ILE A 22 9.90 5.31 -1.99
C ILE A 22 9.80 4.58 -3.34
N ILE A 23 9.56 3.26 -3.32
CA ILE A 23 9.40 2.46 -4.54
C ILE A 23 8.16 2.91 -5.32
N ALA A 24 7.01 3.04 -4.66
CA ALA A 24 5.77 3.47 -5.31
C ALA A 24 5.90 4.89 -5.89
N PHE A 25 6.53 5.81 -5.15
CA PHE A 25 6.79 7.16 -5.64
C PHE A 25 7.75 7.20 -6.84
N HIS A 26 8.79 6.38 -6.83
CA HIS A 26 9.70 6.27 -7.99
C HIS A 26 8.95 5.79 -9.24
N ASN A 27 8.13 4.75 -9.12
CA ASN A 27 7.36 4.24 -10.26
C ASN A 27 6.32 5.26 -10.76
N LEU A 28 5.70 6.05 -9.87
CA LEU A 28 4.86 7.19 -10.27
C LEU A 28 5.63 8.20 -11.14
N GLN A 29 6.89 8.49 -10.81
CA GLN A 29 7.70 9.45 -11.57
C GLN A 29 8.16 8.94 -12.94
N THR A 30 8.31 7.62 -13.09
CA THR A 30 8.79 6.99 -14.33
C THR A 30 7.66 6.38 -15.15
N ALA A 31 6.41 6.52 -14.72
CA ALA A 31 5.25 5.95 -15.38
C ALA A 31 5.10 6.52 -16.82
N PRO A 32 5.12 5.67 -17.85
CA PRO A 32 5.03 6.09 -19.25
C PRO A 32 3.62 6.56 -19.65
N GLU A 33 2.59 6.10 -18.94
CA GLU A 33 1.19 6.37 -19.28
C GLU A 33 0.43 6.99 -18.08
N PRO A 34 -0.53 7.90 -18.33
CA PRO A 34 -1.33 8.51 -17.27
C PRO A 34 -2.06 7.48 -16.38
N THR A 35 -2.52 6.39 -16.96
CA THR A 35 -3.20 5.29 -16.24
C THR A 35 -2.28 4.58 -15.26
N GLU A 36 -0.99 4.45 -15.59
CA GLU A 36 0.00 3.87 -14.70
C GLU A 36 0.38 4.86 -13.59
N SER A 37 0.47 6.16 -13.90
CA SER A 37 0.63 7.20 -12.89
C SER A 37 -0.52 7.19 -11.88
N ASP A 38 -1.77 7.12 -12.34
CA ASP A 38 -2.94 7.05 -11.48
C ASP A 38 -2.91 5.79 -10.59
N PHE A 39 -2.50 4.65 -11.15
CA PHE A 39 -2.30 3.42 -10.39
C PHE A 39 -1.27 3.60 -9.25
N TRP A 40 -0.09 4.14 -9.53
CA TRP A 40 0.95 4.33 -8.52
C TRP A 40 0.57 5.36 -7.47
N LEU A 41 -0.17 6.41 -7.85
CA LEU A 41 -0.75 7.36 -6.90
C LEU A 41 -1.73 6.66 -5.93
N HIS A 42 -2.56 5.76 -6.43
CA HIS A 42 -3.46 4.96 -5.59
C HIS A 42 -2.69 3.97 -4.69
N VAL A 43 -1.60 3.38 -5.16
CA VAL A 43 -0.72 2.52 -4.33
C VAL A 43 -0.10 3.33 -3.19
N ILE A 44 0.40 4.53 -3.45
CA ILE A 44 0.94 5.42 -2.39
C ILE A 44 -0.13 5.72 -1.35
N ASN A 45 -1.33 6.13 -1.79
CA ASN A 45 -2.45 6.42 -0.87
C ASN A 45 -2.82 5.20 0.00
N ALA A 46 -2.77 3.99 -0.58
CA ALA A 46 -3.01 2.76 0.16
C ALA A 46 -1.89 2.48 1.18
N ILE A 47 -0.61 2.65 0.83
CA ILE A 47 0.52 2.48 1.76
C ILE A 47 0.45 3.53 2.89
N THR A 48 0.14 4.79 2.59
CA THR A 48 -0.05 5.83 3.61
C THR A 48 -1.21 5.50 4.54
N SER A 49 -2.29 4.93 4.01
CA SER A 49 -3.41 4.47 4.84
C SER A 49 -2.99 3.33 5.77
N LEU A 50 -2.18 2.37 5.28
CA LEU A 50 -1.59 1.31 6.12
C LEU A 50 -0.67 1.86 7.22
N ASP A 51 0.07 2.95 6.96
CA ASP A 51 0.92 3.62 7.95
C ASP A 51 0.07 4.30 9.05
N ILE A 52 -1.02 4.98 8.66
CA ILE A 52 -1.87 5.74 9.59
C ILE A 52 -2.76 4.82 10.44
N PHE A 53 -3.39 3.82 9.83
CA PHE A 53 -4.33 2.93 10.52
C PHE A 53 -3.64 1.66 11.09
N GLY A 54 -2.36 1.46 10.78
CA GLY A 54 -1.65 0.21 11.01
C GLY A 54 -2.12 -0.90 10.05
N THR A 55 -1.35 -1.99 9.96
CA THR A 55 -2.00 -3.28 9.71
C THR A 55 -2.94 -3.47 10.86
N ALA A 56 -4.23 -3.26 10.68
CA ALA A 56 -5.19 -3.77 11.64
C ALA A 56 -4.93 -5.29 11.69
N GLU A 57 -4.14 -5.74 12.68
CA GLU A 57 -4.40 -7.01 13.30
C GLU A 57 -5.84 -6.89 13.77
N VAL A 58 -6.76 -7.30 12.90
CA VAL A 58 -8.09 -7.67 13.32
C VAL A 58 -7.86 -8.92 14.17
N ASP A 59 -7.56 -8.70 15.44
CA ASP A 59 -7.48 -9.74 16.43
C ASP A 59 -8.90 -10.28 16.64
N TYR A 60 -9.25 -11.33 15.89
CA TYR A 60 -10.53 -12.02 16.01
C TYR A 60 -10.67 -12.80 17.34
N THR A 61 -9.72 -12.72 18.28
CA THR A 61 -9.74 -13.54 19.51
C THR A 61 -10.51 -12.97 20.70
N GLN A 62 -11.16 -11.80 20.59
CA GLN A 62 -11.84 -11.18 21.76
C GLN A 62 -13.36 -11.42 21.91
N HIS A 63 -13.97 -12.40 21.23
CA HIS A 63 -15.40 -12.69 21.41
C HIS A 63 -15.73 -14.16 21.66
N ILE A 64 -15.13 -14.79 22.68
CA ILE A 64 -15.73 -15.95 23.36
C ILE A 64 -15.36 -15.90 24.85
N ASN A 65 -16.20 -15.24 25.65
CA ASN A 65 -16.37 -15.48 27.09
C ASN A 65 -17.85 -15.71 27.34
#